data_AF-U9T6L1-F1
#
_entry.id   AF-U9T6L1-F1
#
_cell.length_a   1.000
_cell.length_b   1.000
_cell.length_c   1.000
_cell.angle_alpha   90.00
_cell.angle_beta   90.00
_cell.angle_gamma   90.00
#
_symmetry.space_group_name_H-M   'P 1'
#
loop_
_entity.id
_entity.type
_entity.pdbx_description
1 polymer ?
#
loop_
_entity_poly.entity_id
_entity_poly.type
_entity_poly.pdbx_seq_one_letter_code
_entity_poly.pdbx_strand_id
1 'polypeptide(L)'
;ILAEIELFYLLPHQRRWQTWFPEVIHYYADIDKTRREVERLIKEGKWDTKEFAEMREKLLKELQIKHDPINNEVVLKKLSVLEGKLEKLEKLEKLLEEIHAK
;
A
#
# COMPACT_ATOMS: atom_id res chain seq x y z
N ILE A 1 2.60 15.04 -11.16
CA ILE A 1 2.70 15.54 -9.77
C ILE A 1 4.08 16.16 -9.45
N LEU A 2 5.19 15.42 -9.27
CA LEU A 2 6.48 16.03 -8.86
C LEU A 2 7.11 16.95 -9.95
N ALA A 3 7.14 16.48 -11.20
CA ALA A 3 7.62 17.27 -12.34
C ALA A 3 6.79 18.55 -12.58
N GLU A 4 5.51 18.57 -12.17
CA GLU A 4 4.65 19.76 -12.26
C GLU A 4 4.91 20.76 -11.14
N ILE A 5 5.20 20.28 -9.91
CA ILE A 5 5.52 21.12 -8.75
C ILE A 5 6.85 21.85 -8.98
N GLU A 6 7.85 21.18 -9.54
CA GLU A 6 9.15 21.79 -9.85
C GLU A 6 9.11 22.72 -11.05
N LEU A 7 8.28 22.42 -12.06
CA LEU A 7 8.05 23.33 -13.18
C LEU A 7 7.48 24.69 -12.73
N PHE A 8 6.80 24.73 -11.58
CA PHE A 8 6.16 25.94 -11.05
C PHE A 8 7.17 26.99 -10.59
N TYR A 9 8.36 26.57 -10.14
CA TYR A 9 9.43 27.46 -9.67
C TYR A 9 10.42 27.87 -10.77
N LEU A 10 10.32 27.28 -11.97
CA LEU A 10 11.20 27.59 -13.11
C LEU A 10 10.60 28.69 -13.99
N LEU A 11 11.46 29.64 -14.39
CA LEU A 11 11.07 30.70 -15.32
C LEU A 11 10.67 30.10 -16.69
N PRO A 12 9.72 30.72 -17.43
CA PRO A 12 9.19 30.19 -18.69
C PRO A 12 10.23 29.81 -19.76
N HIS A 13 11.42 30.43 -19.72
CA HIS A 13 12.52 30.16 -20.64
C HIS A 13 13.38 28.95 -20.23
N GLN A 14 13.49 28.64 -18.94
CA GLN A 14 14.21 27.46 -18.43
C GLN A 14 13.46 26.16 -18.76
N ARG A 15 12.12 26.21 -18.81
CA ARG A 15 11.25 25.06 -19.14
C ARG A 15 11.39 24.52 -20.57
N ARG A 16 12.01 25.27 -21.49
CA ARG A 16 12.10 24.91 -22.91
C ARG A 16 13.44 24.32 -23.33
N TRP A 17 14.44 24.30 -22.45
CA TRP A 17 15.76 23.74 -22.76
C TRP A 17 15.91 22.37 -22.12
N GLN A 18 15.96 21.30 -22.92
CA GLN A 18 16.11 19.92 -22.43
C GLN A 18 17.35 19.75 -21.54
N THR A 19 18.42 20.50 -21.80
CA THR A 19 19.67 20.47 -21.05
C THR A 19 19.59 21.06 -19.63
N TRP A 20 18.53 21.81 -19.32
CA TRP A 20 18.38 22.46 -18.01
C TRP A 20 17.64 21.60 -16.98
N PHE A 21 16.98 20.52 -17.41
CA PHE A 21 16.35 19.61 -16.47
C PHE A 21 17.41 18.62 -15.96
N PRO A 22 17.68 18.59 -14.65
CA PRO A 22 18.66 17.64 -14.10
C PRO A 22 18.17 16.21 -14.30
N GLU A 23 19.09 15.33 -14.70
CA GLU A 23 18.82 13.89 -14.85
C GLU A 23 18.47 13.22 -13.51
N VAL A 24 19.02 13.77 -12.41
CA VAL A 24 18.81 13.30 -11.03
C VAL A 24 18.55 14.49 -10.12
N ILE A 25 17.52 14.39 -9.27
CA ILE A 25 17.18 15.41 -8.28
C ILE A 25 17.36 14.84 -6.88
N HIS A 26 18.22 15.48 -6.10
CA HIS A 26 18.45 15.12 -4.70
C HIS A 26 17.53 15.94 -3.81
N TYR A 27 16.67 15.26 -3.04
CA TYR A 27 15.85 15.90 -2.02
C TYR A 27 16.38 15.60 -0.64
N TYR A 28 16.43 16.65 0.18
CA TYR A 28 16.60 16.48 1.61
C TYR A 28 15.27 16.06 2.23
N ALA A 29 15.24 14.85 2.78
CA ALA A 29 14.11 14.34 3.54
C ALA A 29 14.56 14.05 4.99
N ASP A 30 13.86 14.64 5.94
CA ASP A 30 14.07 14.38 7.37
C ASP A 30 13.58 12.96 7.70
N ILE A 31 14.46 12.15 8.29
CA ILE A 31 14.20 10.73 8.57
C ILE A 31 12.98 10.56 9.49
N ASP A 32 12.84 11.39 10.52
CA ASP A 32 11.78 11.28 11.52
C ASP A 32 10.42 11.74 10.99
N LYS A 33 10.41 12.76 10.12
CA LYS A 33 9.20 13.17 9.41
C LYS A 33 8.78 12.12 8.40
N THR A 34 9.73 11.57 7.66
CA THR A 34 9.48 10.55 6.64
C THR A 34 8.93 9.28 7.28
N ARG A 35 9.53 8.81 8.38
CA ARG A 35 9.06 7.63 9.13
C ARG A 35 7.60 7.77 9.55
N ARG A 36 7.23 8.90 10.18
CA ARG A 36 5.85 9.18 10.61
C ARG A 36 4.86 9.18 9.46
N GLU A 37 5.25 9.74 8.32
CA GLU A 37 4.38 9.82 7.15
C GLU A 37 4.14 8.43 6.53
N VAL A 38 5.19 7.62 6.40
CA VAL A 38 5.11 6.24 5.91
C VAL A 38 4.22 5.38 6.81
N GLU A 39 4.40 5.48 8.14
CA GLU A 39 3.54 4.79 9.11
C GLU A 39 2.06 5.21 8.97
N ARG A 40 1.80 6.50 8.75
CA ARG A 40 0.45 7.00 8.50
C ARG A 40 -0.16 6.39 7.24
N LEU A 41 0.60 6.33 6.14
CA LEU A 41 0.16 5.75 4.87
C LEU A 41 -0.10 4.24 4.98
N ILE A 42 0.71 3.51 5.74
CA ILE A 42 0.50 2.09 6.04
C ILE A 42 -0.82 1.91 6.80
N LYS A 43 -1.05 2.72 7.85
CA LYS A 43 -2.29 2.65 8.64
C LYS A 43 -3.53 3.00 7.81
N GLU A 44 -3.41 3.92 6.87
CA GLU A 44 -4.48 4.28 5.93
C GLU A 44 -4.67 3.25 4.80
N GLY A 45 -3.80 2.23 4.69
CA GLY A 45 -3.84 1.23 3.63
C GLY A 45 -3.48 1.77 2.24
N LYS A 46 -2.88 2.95 2.16
CA LYS A 46 -2.48 3.62 0.91
C LYS A 46 -1.05 3.29 0.47
N TRP A 47 -0.29 2.64 1.36
CA TRP A 47 1.12 2.29 1.12
C TRP A 47 1.31 1.15 0.12
N ASP A 48 0.46 0.13 0.14
CA ASP A 48 0.57 -1.09 -0.70
C ASP A 48 -0.03 -0.89 -2.10
N THR A 49 0.59 -0.01 -2.88
CA THR A 49 0.34 0.11 -4.34
C THR A 49 1.30 -0.78 -5.13
N LYS A 50 0.88 -1.27 -6.30
CA LYS A 50 1.69 -2.17 -7.15
C LYS A 50 2.91 -1.49 -7.79
N GLU A 51 2.94 -0.16 -7.81
CA GLU A 51 4.01 0.61 -8.42
C GLU A 51 5.20 0.76 -7.47
N PHE A 52 6.42 0.61 -8.01
CA PHE A 52 7.68 0.86 -7.30
C PHE A 52 7.90 0.01 -6.05
N ALA A 53 7.43 -1.25 -6.05
CA ALA A 53 7.55 -2.17 -4.93
C ALA A 53 9.00 -2.30 -4.42
N GLU A 54 9.98 -2.48 -5.31
CA GLU A 54 11.40 -2.61 -4.95
C GLU A 54 11.95 -1.37 -4.24
N MET A 55 11.60 -0.16 -4.72
CA MET A 55 12.05 1.09 -4.10
C MET A 55 11.41 1.30 -2.73
N ARG A 56 10.17 0.86 -2.54
CA ARG A 56 9.48 0.94 -1.25
C ARG A 56 10.06 -0.01 -0.23
N GLU A 57 10.37 -1.24 -0.62
CA GLU A 57 11.06 -2.18 0.27
C GLU A 57 12.43 -1.64 0.69
N LYS A 58 13.18 -1.08 -0.25
CA LYS A 58 14.46 -0.43 0.06
C LYS A 58 14.27 0.72 1.05
N LEU A 59 13.28 1.58 0.82
CA LEU A 59 12.96 2.70 1.72
C LEU A 59 12.56 2.23 3.13
N LEU A 60 11.76 1.17 3.26
CA LEU A 60 11.38 0.60 4.56
C LEU A 60 12.61 0.08 5.33
N LYS A 61 13.56 -0.56 4.62
CA LYS A 61 14.83 -1.01 5.21
C LYS A 61 15.68 0.17 5.71
N GLU A 62 15.82 1.23 4.91
CA GLU A 62 16.55 2.44 5.31
C GLU A 62 15.91 3.14 6.51
N LEU A 63 14.56 3.22 6.54
CA LEU A 63 13.82 3.84 7.63
C LEU A 63 13.70 2.94 8.88
N GLN A 64 14.15 1.68 8.78
CA GLN A 64 14.03 0.64 9.81
C GLN A 64 12.59 0.38 10.27
N ILE A 65 11.63 0.53 9.36
CA ILE A 65 10.21 0.27 9.62
C ILE A 65 9.95 -1.23 9.39
N LYS A 66 9.48 -1.92 10.44
CA LYS A 66 8.95 -3.28 10.28
C LYS A 66 7.55 -3.19 9.70
N HIS A 67 7.40 -3.60 8.45
CA HIS A 67 6.12 -3.67 7.77
C HIS A 67 5.96 -5.05 7.15
N ASP A 68 5.01 -5.83 7.67
CA ASP A 68 4.53 -7.03 6.99
C ASP A 68 3.41 -6.60 6.03
N PRO A 69 3.60 -6.75 4.69
CA PRO A 69 2.61 -6.34 3.69
C PRO A 69 1.30 -7.15 3.81
N ILE A 70 1.38 -8.31 4.46
CA ILE A 70 0.20 -9.04 4.91
C ILE A 70 -0.24 -8.39 6.22
N ASN A 71 -1.10 -7.38 6.11
CA ASN A 71 -1.80 -6.84 7.27
C ASN A 71 -2.67 -7.97 7.86
N ASN A 72 -2.09 -8.71 8.80
CA ASN A 72 -2.70 -9.86 9.43
C ASN A 72 -4.08 -9.50 9.98
N GLU A 73 -4.35 -8.29 10.46
CA GLU A 73 -5.67 -7.93 10.97
C GLU A 73 -6.78 -7.93 9.91
N VAL A 74 -6.52 -7.40 8.72
CA VAL A 74 -7.53 -7.34 7.65
C VAL A 74 -7.77 -8.73 7.08
N VAL A 75 -6.70 -9.52 6.93
CA VAL A 75 -6.79 -10.91 6.49
C VAL A 75 -7.48 -11.78 7.55
N LEU A 76 -7.15 -11.63 8.83
CA LEU A 76 -7.78 -12.31 9.96
C LEU A 76 -9.28 -12.00 10.03
N LYS A 77 -9.68 -10.74 9.90
CA LYS A 77 -11.10 -10.35 9.88
C LYS A 77 -11.85 -10.95 8.69
N LYS A 78 -11.22 -11.03 7.51
CA LYS A 78 -11.83 -11.67 6.34
C LYS A 78 -11.93 -13.19 6.52
N LEU A 79 -10.91 -13.81 7.10
CA LEU A 79 -10.89 -15.25 7.41
C LEU A 79 -11.99 -15.62 8.41
N SER A 80 -12.14 -14.88 9.51
CA SER A 80 -13.18 -15.16 10.51
C SER A 80 -14.60 -15.04 9.93
N VAL A 81 -14.81 -14.13 8.98
CA VAL A 81 -16.10 -13.99 8.27
C VAL A 81 -16.34 -15.18 7.33
N LEU A 82 -15.30 -15.71 6.68
CA LEU A 82 -15.40 -16.87 5.81
C LEU A 82 -15.65 -18.16 6.59
N GLU A 83 -14.97 -18.36 7.72
CA GLU A 83 -15.19 -19.49 8.63
C GLU A 83 -16.65 -19.56 9.09
N GLY A 84 -17.22 -18.44 9.53
CA GLY A 84 -18.63 -18.40 9.95
C GLY A 84 -19.64 -18.62 8.81
N LYS A 85 -19.26 -18.42 7.54
CA LYS A 85 -20.10 -18.76 6.39
C LYS A 85 -20.02 -20.25 6.06
N LEU A 86 -18.84 -20.84 6.21
CA LEU A 86 -18.61 -22.27 5.98
C LEU A 86 -19.43 -23.13 6.96
N GLU A 87 -19.43 -22.77 8.25
CA GLU A 87 -20.26 -23.48 9.25
C GLU A 87 -21.76 -23.43 8.93
N LYS A 88 -22.25 -22.33 8.33
CA LYS A 88 -23.65 -22.22 7.92
C LYS A 88 -23.97 -23.11 6.73
N LEU A 89 -23.03 -23.23 5.79
CA LEU A 89 -23.15 -24.12 4.63
C LEU A 89 -23.18 -25.59 5.05
N GLU A 90 -22.28 -26.02 5.94
CA GLU A 90 -22.27 -27.39 6.46
C GLU A 90 -23.58 -27.76 7.18
N LYS A 91 -24.17 -26.81 7.93
CA LYS A 91 -25.48 -27.02 8.58
C LYS A 91 -26.62 -27.19 7.55
N LEU A 92 -26.59 -26.42 6.47
CA LEU A 92 -27.58 -26.54 5.40
C LEU A 92 -27.43 -27.85 4.62
N GLU A 93 -26.20 -28.30 4.39
CA GLU A 93 -25.89 -29.54 3.69
C GLU A 93 -26.42 -30.77 4.48
N LYS A 94 -26.19 -30.81 5.80
CA LYS A 94 -26.77 -31.84 6.68
C LYS A 94 -28.31 -31.88 6.65
N LEU A 95 -28.96 -30.71 6.67
CA LEU A 95 -30.43 -30.65 6.58
C LEU A 95 -30.94 -31.17 5.23
N LEU A 96 -30.20 -30.93 4.14
CA LEU A 96 -30.56 -31.42 2.81
C LEU A 96 -30.42 -32.95 2.72
N GLU A 97 -29.38 -33.52 3.32
CA GLU A 97 -29.21 -34.98 3.41
C GLU A 97 -30.33 -35.64 4.22
N GLU A 98 -30.73 -35.04 5.35
CA GLU A 98 -31.84 -35.54 6.18
C GLU A 98 -33.20 -35.48 5.45
N ILE A 99 -33.41 -34.48 4.60
CA ILE A 99 -34.62 -34.39 3.76
C ILE A 99 -34.61 -35.44 2.65
N HIS A 100 -33.46 -35.67 2.01
CA HIS A 100 -33.34 -36.68 0.94
C HIS A 100 -33.36 -38.13 1.46
N ALA A 101 -33.03 -38.36 2.73
CA ALA A 101 -33.07 -39.68 3.36
C ALA A 101 -34.48 -40.10 3.87
N LYS A 102 -35.46 -39.19 3.84
CA LYS A 102 -36.87 -39.42 4.20
C LYS A 102 -37.73 -39.68 2.97
#